data_AF-A0A9E3QN08-F1
#
_entry.id   AF-A0A9E3QN08-F1
#
_cell.length_a   1.000
_cell.length_b   1.000
_cell.length_c   1.000
_cell.angle_alpha   90.00
_cell.angle_beta   90.00
_cell.angle_gamma   90.00
#
_symmetry.space_group_name_H-M   'P 1'
#
loop_
_entity.id
_entity.type
_entity.pdbx_description
1 polymer ?
#
loop_
_entity_poly.entity_id
_entity_poly.type
_entity_poly.pdbx_seq_one_letter_code
_entity_poly.pdbx_strand_id
1 'polypeptide(L)'
;MDLTPFWLSLRVAGLATLAIIAVGIPTALVLARGRFPGKGLLAGVLVLPMVLPPTVLGYYLLELLGRRAPLGMWLERSLGIT
;
A
#
# COMPACT_ATOMS: atom_id res chain seq x y z
N MET A 1 17.29 13.58 -24.43
CA MET A 1 16.07 13.52 -23.61
C MET A 1 16.22 12.34 -22.68
N ASP A 2 16.27 12.57 -21.38
CA ASP A 2 16.49 11.51 -20.39
C ASP A 2 15.16 10.79 -20.12
N LEU A 3 15.00 9.60 -20.72
CA LEU A 3 13.79 8.77 -20.58
C LEU A 3 13.79 7.91 -19.31
N THR A 4 14.76 8.10 -18.42
CA THR A 4 14.88 7.36 -17.17
C THR A 4 13.64 7.50 -16.25
N PRO A 5 13.02 8.69 -16.06
CA PRO A 5 11.82 8.81 -15.22
C PRO A 5 10.62 8.09 -15.82
N PHE A 6 10.55 8.03 -17.16
CA PHE A 6 9.48 7.35 -17.88
C PHE A 6 9.52 5.84 -17.61
N TRP A 7 10.68 5.21 -17.80
CA TRP A 7 10.86 3.79 -17.53
C TRP A 7 10.68 3.42 -16.06
N LEU A 8 11.15 4.28 -15.15
CA LEU A 8 10.96 4.07 -13.72
C LEU A 8 9.48 4.12 -13.34
N SER A 9 8.75 5.13 -13.82
CA SER A 9 7.31 5.26 -13.57
C SER A 9 6.55 4.05 -14.11
N LEU A 10 6.88 3.58 -15.31
CA LEU A 10 6.25 2.41 -15.91
C LEU A 10 6.50 1.14 -15.08
N ARG A 11 7.73 0.94 -14.60
CA ARG A 11 8.08 -0.21 -13.76
C ARG A 11 7.35 -0.17 -12.43
N VAL A 12 7.32 0.99 -11.76
CA VAL A 12 6.65 1.15 -10.47
C VAL A 12 5.14 0.96 -10.62
N ALA A 13 4.51 1.60 -11.62
CA ALA A 13 3.09 1.46 -11.87
C ALA A 13 2.70 0.01 -12.24
N GLY A 14 3.52 -0.66 -13.05
CA GLY A 14 3.31 -2.06 -13.41
C GLY A 14 3.35 -2.99 -12.21
N LEU A 15 4.39 -2.87 -11.37
CA LEU A 15 4.52 -3.67 -10.14
C LEU A 15 3.40 -3.37 -9.14
N ALA A 16 3.04 -2.09 -8.94
CA ALA A 16 1.95 -1.70 -8.06
C ALA A 16 0.61 -2.28 -8.54
N THR A 17 0.33 -2.23 -9.85
CA THR A 17 -0.90 -2.78 -10.43
C THR A 17 -0.98 -4.30 -10.23
N LEU A 18 0.11 -5.03 -10.47
CA LEU A 18 0.15 -6.48 -10.23
C LEU A 18 -0.07 -6.82 -8.75
N ALA A 19 0.55 -6.06 -7.84
CA ALA A 19 0.33 -6.24 -6.40
C ALA A 19 -1.12 -5.97 -5.99
N ILE A 20 -1.73 -4.90 -6.53
CA ILE A 20 -3.14 -4.57 -6.29
C ILE A 20 -4.06 -5.67 -6.83
N ILE A 21 -3.78 -6.22 -8.01
CA ILE A 21 -4.56 -7.34 -8.57
C ILE A 21 -4.45 -8.57 -7.66
N ALA A 22 -3.23 -8.92 -7.27
CA ALA A 22 -2.96 -10.11 -6.47
C ALA A 22 -3.62 -10.08 -5.09
N VAL A 23 -3.66 -8.92 -4.43
CA VAL A 23 -4.21 -8.78 -3.06
C VAL A 23 -5.64 -8.21 -3.06
N GLY A 24 -5.90 -7.23 -3.90
CA GLY A 24 -7.16 -6.51 -3.98
C GLY A 24 -8.31 -7.37 -4.51
N ILE A 25 -8.10 -8.18 -5.56
CA ILE A 25 -9.17 -9.04 -6.09
C ILE A 25 -9.64 -10.08 -5.06
N PRO A 26 -8.75 -10.87 -4.42
CA PRO A 26 -9.18 -11.80 -3.38
C PRO A 26 -9.90 -11.11 -2.22
N THR A 27 -9.38 -9.96 -1.77
CA THR A 27 -9.99 -9.19 -0.68
C THR A 27 -11.37 -8.70 -1.07
N ALA A 28 -11.55 -8.18 -2.28
CA ALA A 28 -12.84 -7.76 -2.80
C ALA A 28 -13.83 -8.92 -2.91
N LEU A 29 -13.38 -10.11 -3.33
CA LEU A 29 -14.23 -11.30 -3.39
C LEU A 29 -14.68 -11.76 -2.00
N VAL A 30 -13.76 -11.79 -1.04
CA VAL A 30 -14.06 -12.10 0.37
C VAL A 30 -15.04 -11.08 0.95
N LEU A 31 -14.86 -9.80 0.65
CA LEU A 31 -15.76 -8.76 1.13
C LEU A 31 -17.13 -8.81 0.43
N ALA A 32 -17.19 -9.11 -0.87
CA ALA A 32 -18.44 -9.21 -1.61
C ALA A 32 -19.28 -10.41 -1.16
N ARG A 33 -18.66 -11.58 -1.01
CA ARG A 33 -19.36 -12.85 -0.77
C ARG A 33 -19.36 -13.30 0.68
N GLY A 34 -18.41 -12.86 1.49
CA GLY A 34 -18.24 -13.27 2.87
C GLY A 34 -19.26 -12.63 3.82
N ARG A 35 -19.67 -13.42 4.82
CA ARG A 35 -20.44 -13.01 5.99
C ARG A 35 -19.65 -13.38 7.24
N PHE A 36 -18.82 -12.46 7.72
CA PHE A 36 -17.97 -12.65 8.91
C PHE A 36 -18.02 -11.41 9.80
N PRO A 37 -17.90 -11.57 11.14
CA PRO A 37 -17.80 -10.44 12.06
C PRO A 37 -16.50 -9.67 11.76
N GLY A 38 -16.60 -8.35 11.56
CA GLY A 38 -15.45 -7.50 11.18
C GLY A 38 -15.42 -7.05 9.71
N LYS A 39 -16.33 -7.54 8.87
CA LYS A 39 -16.49 -7.11 7.46
C LYS A 39 -16.58 -5.58 7.31
N GLY A 40 -17.36 -4.92 8.17
CA GLY A 40 -17.52 -3.46 8.15
C GLY A 40 -16.22 -2.71 8.47
N LEU A 41 -15.43 -3.21 9.42
CA LEU A 41 -14.13 -2.63 9.77
C LEU A 41 -13.15 -2.77 8.60
N LEU A 42 -13.06 -3.96 7.99
CA LEU A 42 -12.21 -4.19 6.81
C LEU A 42 -12.60 -3.27 5.65
N ALA A 43 -13.90 -3.15 5.36
CA ALA A 43 -14.40 -2.22 4.35
C ALA A 43 -14.02 -0.77 4.66
N GLY A 44 -14.17 -0.35 5.92
CA GLY A 44 -13.80 0.98 6.38
C GLY A 44 -12.31 1.28 6.18
N VAL A 45 -11.43 0.35 6.56
CA VAL A 45 -9.98 0.49 6.37
C VAL A 45 -9.61 0.60 4.90
N LEU A 46 -10.26 -0.16 4.01
CA LEU A 46 -10.00 -0.11 2.57
C LEU A 46 -10.45 1.22 1.92
N VAL A 47 -11.49 1.86 2.45
CA VAL A 47 -12.01 3.15 1.95
C VAL A 47 -11.31 4.34 2.61
N LEU A 48 -10.74 4.16 3.80
CA LEU A 48 -10.09 5.22 4.57
C LEU A 48 -9.08 6.07 3.76
N PRO A 49 -8.21 5.51 2.92
CA PRO A 49 -7.27 6.29 2.11
C PRO A 49 -7.95 7.28 1.16
N MET A 50 -9.18 7.00 0.71
CA MET A 50 -9.93 7.87 -0.20
C MET A 50 -10.52 9.09 0.51
N VAL A 51 -10.86 8.98 1.79
CA VAL A 51 -11.38 10.10 2.60
C VAL A 51 -10.25 10.94 3.22
N LEU A 52 -9.05 10.39 3.35
CA LEU A 52 -7.90 11.13 3.83
C LEU A 52 -7.30 12.00 2.72
N PRO A 53 -6.83 13.23 3.04
CA PRO A 53 -6.04 14.01 2.10
C PRO A 53 -4.74 13.27 1.72
N PRO A 54 -4.28 13.39 0.46
CA PRO A 54 -3.07 12.71 0.00
C PRO A 54 -1.82 13.12 0.80
N THR A 55 -1.79 14.35 1.33
CA THR A 55 -0.70 14.84 2.18
C THR A 55 -0.61 14.07 3.50
N VAL A 56 -1.75 13.77 4.14
CA VAL A 56 -1.79 13.00 5.39
C VAL A 56 -1.41 11.55 5.13
N LEU A 57 -1.85 10.99 3.99
CA LEU A 57 -1.43 9.68 3.55
C LEU A 57 0.10 9.60 3.40
N GLY A 58 0.72 10.62 2.80
CA GLY A 58 2.17 10.74 2.68
C GLY A 58 2.87 10.79 4.04
N TYR A 59 2.33 11.55 5.00
CA TYR A 59 2.86 11.60 6.37
C TYR A 59 2.81 10.22 7.05
N TYR A 60 1.69 9.49 6.96
CA TYR A 60 1.60 8.14 7.53
C TYR A 60 2.54 7.14 6.85
N LEU A 61 2.76 7.26 5.55
CA LEU A 61 3.77 6.43 4.87
C LEU A 61 5.18 6.74 5.40
N LEU A 62 5.53 7.99 5.67
CA LEU A 62 6.80 8.34 6.30
C LEU A 62 6.90 7.84 7.74
N GLU A 63 5.80 7.86 8.50
CA GLU A 63 5.78 7.37 9.88
C GLU A 63 5.85 5.84 9.97
N LEU A 64 5.37 5.10 8.97
CA LEU A 64 5.48 3.64 8.91
C LEU A 64 6.78 3.15 8.24
N LEU A 65 7.15 3.73 7.10
CA LEU A 65 8.31 3.29 6.29
C LEU A 65 9.56 4.15 6.54
N GLY A 66 9.47 5.17 7.38
CA GLY A 66 10.62 6.01 7.73
C GLY A 66 11.70 5.20 8.44
N ARG A 67 12.95 5.64 8.31
CA ARG A 67 14.15 4.96 8.86
C ARG A 67 14.09 4.72 10.38
N ARG A 68 13.33 5.54 11.12
CA ARG A 68 13.13 5.42 12.58
C ARG A 68 11.81 4.72 12.96
N ALA A 69 11.01 4.34 11.98
CA ALA A 69 9.73 3.67 12.20
C ALA A 69 9.92 2.20 12.59
N PRO A 70 9.02 1.59 13.36
CA PRO A 70 9.11 0.16 13.70
C PRO A 70 9.19 -0.75 12.47
N LEU A 71 8.39 -0.43 11.45
CA LEU A 71 8.38 -1.14 10.15
C LEU A 71 9.63 -0.84 9.33
N GLY A 72 10.10 0.40 9.31
CA GLY A 72 11.36 0.78 8.67
C GLY A 72 12.58 0.08 9.28
N MET A 73 12.69 0.04 10.61
CA MET A 73 13.75 -0.69 11.32
C MET A 73 13.66 -2.20 11.09
N TRP A 74 12.45 -2.76 11.00
CA TRP A 74 12.26 -4.16 10.65
C TRP A 74 12.71 -4.45 9.21
N LEU A 75 12.37 -3.59 8.25
CA LEU A 75 12.85 -3.68 6.86
C LEU A 75 14.38 -3.55 6.76
N GLU A 76 14.98 -2.62 7.51
CA GLU A 76 16.43 -2.44 7.55
C GLU A 76 17.13 -3.70 8.08
N ARG A 77 16.61 -4.28 9.18
CA ARG A 77 17.18 -5.51 9.76
C ARG A 77 16.94 -6.76 8.92
N SER A 78 15.82 -6.87 8.22
CA SER A 78 15.44 -8.07 7.47
C SER A 78 15.92 -8.08 6.03
N LEU A 79 15.94 -6.93 5.36
CA LEU A 79 16.21 -6.81 3.94
C LEU A 79 17.40 -5.88 3.61
N GLY A 80 17.90 -5.10 4.58
CA GLY A 80 19.03 -4.18 4.37
C GLY A 80 18.69 -2.97 3.49
N ILE A 81 17.40 -2.65 3.31
CA ILE A 81 16.92 -1.64 2.36
C ILE A 81 16.30 -0.45 3.11
N THR A 82 17.11 0.42 3.69
CA THR A 82 16.76 1.85 3.99
C THR A 82 18.03 2.66 4.25
#